data_AF-A0A3M6W364-F1
#
_entry.id   AF-A0A3M6W364-F1
#
_cell.length_a   1.000
_cell.length_b   1.000
_cell.length_c   1.000
_cell.angle_alpha   90.00
_cell.angle_beta   90.00
_cell.angle_gamma   90.00
#
_symmetry.space_group_name_H-M   'P 1'
#
loop_
_entity.id
_entity.type
_entity.pdbx_description
1 polymer ?
#
loop_
_entity_poly.entity_id
_entity_poly.type
_entity_poly.pdbx_seq_one_letter_code
_entity_poly.pdbx_strand_id
1 'polypeptide(L)' 'MLGPVFKQYRVLDLRDDGRVVAMTETGDVKQGLPVLDQSNLLNRLADSFADGRGSVRVLVINDEGRELAVDYKVVHGSRL' A
#
# COMPACT_ATOMS: atom_id res chain seq x y z
N MET A 1 25.80 -4.86 1.79
CA MET A 1 24.64 -4.66 2.68
C MET A 1 23.45 -5.40 2.09
N LEU A 2 22.62 -6.05 2.91
CA LEU A 2 21.38 -6.66 2.46
C LEU A 2 20.26 -5.60 2.54
N GLY A 3 19.48 -5.46 1.47
CA GLY A 3 18.30 -4.60 1.44
C GLY A 3 17.04 -5.34 1.92
N PRO A 4 15.98 -4.60 2.29
CA PRO A 4 14.71 -5.22 2.66
C PRO A 4 14.02 -5.84 1.44
N VAL A 5 13.22 -6.88 1.68
CA VAL A 5 12.30 -7.45 0.68
C VAL A 5 10.95 -6.75 0.81
N PHE A 6 10.49 -6.13 -0.28
CA PHE A 6 9.18 -5.49 -0.30
C PHE A 6 8.10 -6.47 -0.76
N LYS A 7 7.03 -6.58 0.01
CA LYS A 7 5.79 -7.23 -0.41
C LYS A 7 4.91 -6.21 -1.13
N GLN A 8 3.98 -6.69 -1.96
CA GLN A 8 3.05 -5.84 -2.70
C GLN A 8 1.62 -6.16 -2.30
N TYR A 9 0.92 -5.20 -1.71
CA TYR A 9 -0.49 -5.36 -1.32
C TYR A 9 -1.38 -4.46 -2.18
N ARG A 10 -2.54 -4.97 -2.57
CA ARG A 10 -3.57 -4.23 -3.32
C ARG A 10 -4.31 -3.30 -2.41
N VAL A 11 -4.32 -2.01 -2.71
CA VAL A 11 -5.15 -1.04 -1.98
C VAL A 11 -6.62 -1.32 -2.32
N LEU A 12 -7.43 -1.47 -1.28
CA LEU A 12 -8.87 -1.64 -1.37
C LEU A 12 -9.60 -0.37 -0.94
N ASP A 13 -9.06 0.33 0.07
CA ASP A 13 -9.65 1.55 0.61
C ASP A 13 -8.61 2.39 1.38
N LEU A 14 -8.92 3.67 1.59
CA LEU A 14 -8.15 4.61 2.41
C LEU A 14 -9.05 5.14 3.52
N ARG A 15 -8.62 4.96 4.76
CA ARG A 15 -9.39 5.38 5.93
C ARG A 15 -9.11 6.83 6.28
N ASP A 16 -10.09 7.48 6.92
CA ASP A 16 -9.97 8.87 7.41
C ASP A 16 -8.85 9.05 8.44
N ASP A 17 -8.41 7.98 9.10
CA ASP A 17 -7.29 7.97 10.05
C ASP A 17 -5.91 7.81 9.37
N GLY A 18 -5.85 7.90 8.04
CA GLY A 18 -4.62 7.82 7.25
C GLY A 18 -4.05 6.40 7.11
N ARG A 19 -4.83 5.37 7.47
CA ARG A 19 -4.45 3.96 7.28
C ARG A 19 -5.00 3.41 5.98
N VAL A 20 -4.30 2.40 5.47
CA VAL A 20 -4.66 1.73 4.21
C VAL A 20 -5.35 0.41 4.52
N VAL A 21 -6.48 0.15 3.87
CA VAL A 21 -7.03 -1.20 3.74
C VAL A 21 -6.39 -1.84 2.53
N ALA A 22 -5.68 -2.96 2.71
CA ALA A 22 -4.96 -3.61 1.62
C ALA A 22 -5.10 -5.13 1.64
N MET A 23 -5.09 -5.75 0.46
CA MET A 23 -5.16 -7.19 0.26
C MET A 23 -3.79 -7.75 -0.13
N THR A 24 -3.36 -8.82 0.52
CA THR A 24 -2.14 -9.55 0.16
C THR A 24 -2.31 -10.30 -1.16
N GLU A 25 -1.22 -10.88 -1.66
CA GLU A 25 -1.27 -11.77 -2.83
C GLU A 25 -2.11 -13.03 -2.59
N THR A 26 -2.17 -13.52 -1.35
CA THR A 26 -2.97 -14.67 -0.92
C THR A 26 -4.44 -14.35 -0.66
N GLY A 27 -4.84 -13.08 -0.74
CA GLY A 27 -6.22 -12.63 -0.52
C GLY A 27 -6.53 -12.18 0.91
N ASP A 28 -5.56 -12.21 1.83
CA ASP A 28 -5.76 -11.74 3.20
C ASP A 28 -5.92 -10.22 3.23
N VAL A 29 -6.91 -9.71 3.99
CA VAL A 29 -7.19 -8.28 4.07
C VAL A 29 -6.62 -7.67 5.35
N LYS A 30 -5.73 -6.71 5.20
CA LYS A 30 -5.18 -5.84 6.24
C LYS A 30 -6.09 -4.62 6.39
N GLN A 31 -6.79 -4.51 7.52
CA GLN A 31 -7.82 -3.47 7.78
C GLN A 31 -7.27 -2.09 8.19
N GLY A 32 -5.96 -1.95 8.32
CA GLY A 32 -5.36 -0.73 8.86
C GLY A 32 -3.84 -0.76 8.82
N LEU A 33 -3.28 -0.99 7.61
CA LEU A 33 -1.85 -0.94 7.35
C LEU A 33 -1.36 0.51 7.52
N PRO A 34 -0.39 0.77 8.42
CA PRO A 34 0.17 2.11 8.55
C PRO A 34 0.97 2.48 7.31
N VAL A 35 1.01 3.78 7.02
CA VAL A 35 1.78 4.38 5.93
C VAL A 35 2.92 5.20 6.52
N LEU A 36 4.11 5.09 5.95
CA LEU A 36 5.27 5.88 6.33
C LEU A 36 4.96 7.38 6.14
N ASP A 37 5.12 8.15 7.21
CA ASP A 37 4.94 9.61 7.18
C ASP A 37 6.21 10.30 6.67
N GLN A 38 6.50 10.08 5.39
CA GLN A 38 7.65 10.67 4.71
C GLN A 38 7.31 10.99 3.26
N SER A 39 7.89 12.06 2.72
CA SER A 39 7.76 12.43 1.30
C SER A 39 6.31 12.56 0.82
N ASN A 40 5.43 13.02 1.72
CA ASN A 40 4.00 13.20 1.47
C ASN A 40 3.32 11.92 0.94
N LEU A 41 3.79 10.74 1.36
CA LEU A 41 3.42 9.45 0.78
C LEU A 41 1.91 9.20 0.81
N LEU A 42 1.24 9.45 1.95
CA LEU A 42 -0.19 9.21 2.10
C LEU A 42 -1.03 10.02 1.10
N ASN A 43 -0.72 11.32 0.93
CA ASN A 43 -1.46 12.17 0.00
C ASN A 43 -1.22 11.75 -1.45
N ARG A 44 0.03 11.49 -1.84
CA ARG A 44 0.33 11.00 -3.21
C ARG A 44 -0.36 9.66 -3.51
N LEU A 45 -0.40 8.78 -2.52
CA LEU A 45 -1.13 7.51 -2.59
C LEU A 45 -2.63 7.77 -2.77
N ALA A 46 -3.21 8.69 -2.00
CA ALA A 46 -4.62 9.06 -2.07
C ALA A 46 -5.01 9.63 -3.44
N ASP A 47 -4.21 10.55 -3.98
CA ASP A 47 -4.42 11.11 -5.33
C ASP A 47 -4.42 10.00 -6.38
N SER A 48 -3.41 9.12 -6.34
CA SER A 48 -3.31 8.00 -7.29
C SER A 48 -4.43 6.97 -7.14
N PHE A 49 -4.92 6.76 -5.92
CA PHE A 49 -6.02 5.86 -5.64
C PHE A 49 -7.36 6.43 -6.13
N ALA A 50 -7.57 7.74 -5.97
CA ALA A 50 -8.75 8.42 -6.51
C ALA A 50 -8.84 8.28 -8.04
N ASP A 51 -7.69 8.38 -8.73
CA ASP A 51 -7.60 8.25 -10.19
C ASP A 51 -7.66 6.80 -10.69
N GLY A 52 -7.32 5.81 -9.85
CA GLY A 52 -7.03 4.45 -10.30
C GLY A 52 -7.18 3.36 -9.25
N ARG A 53 -8.29 3.31 -8.51
CA ARG A 53 -8.51 2.40 -7.36
C ARG A 53 -8.03 0.95 -7.55
N GLY A 54 -8.26 0.36 -8.74
CA GLY A 54 -7.89 -1.04 -9.02
C GLY A 54 -6.40 -1.28 -9.27
N SER A 55 -5.66 -0.27 -9.72
CA SER A 55 -4.27 -0.39 -10.18
C SER A 55 -3.24 -0.06 -9.10
N VAL A 56 -3.63 0.52 -7.97
CA VAL A 56 -2.68 0.92 -6.92
C VAL A 56 -2.23 -0.29 -6.08
N ARG A 57 -0.92 -0.40 -5.89
CA ARG A 57 -0.27 -1.35 -4.96
C ARG A 57 0.64 -0.61 -4.02
N VAL A 58 0.60 -0.93 -2.73
CA VAL A 58 1.57 -0.42 -1.75
C VAL A 58 2.73 -1.39 -1.60
N LEU A 59 3.94 -0.85 -1.47
CA LEU A 59 5.16 -1.58 -1.15
C LEU A 59 5.30 -1.66 0.37
N VAL A 60 5.37 -2.87 0.89
CA VAL A 60 5.31 -3.14 2.33
C VAL A 60 6.59 -3.79 2.80
N ILE A 61 7.20 -3.24 3.84
CA ILE A 61 8.24 -3.93 4.60
C ILE A 61 7.60 -4.69 5.76
N ASN A 62 8.20 -5.83 6.10
CA ASN A 62 7.86 -6.57 7.32
C ASN A 62 9.12 -6.64 8.18
N ASP A 63 9.00 -6.17 9.42
CA ASP A 63 10.05 -6.22 10.42
C ASP A 63 9.48 -6.83 11.70
N GLU A 64 9.88 -8.07 12.00
CA GLU A 64 9.42 -8.84 13.16
C GLU A 64 7.88 -8.86 13.32
N GLY A 65 7.17 -9.05 12.20
CA GLY A 65 5.71 -9.12 12.19
C GLY A 65 5.01 -7.75 12.12
N ARG A 66 5.73 -6.64 12.22
CA ARG A 66 5.20 -5.29 11.98
C ARG A 66 5.27 -4.98 10.49
N GLU A 67 4.16 -4.52 9.93
CA GLU A 67 4.08 -4.15 8.52
C GLU A 67 3.91 -2.65 8.36
N LEU A 68 4.60 -2.06 7.39
CA LEU A 68 4.55 -0.64 7.06
C LEU A 68 4.57 -0.45 5.55
N ALA A 69 3.61 0.31 5.01
CA ALA A 69 3.65 0.76 3.63
C ALA A 69 4.66 1.90 3.50
N VAL A 70 5.70 1.69 2.70
CA VAL A 70 6.83 2.62 2.57
C VAL A 70 6.89 3.30 1.20
N ASP A 71 6.14 2.78 0.23
CA ASP A 71 5.95 3.41 -1.08
C ASP A 71 4.70 2.84 -1.76
N TYR A 72 4.39 3.28 -2.97
CA TYR A 72 3.36 2.68 -3.81
C TYR A 72 3.76 2.66 -5.29
N LYS A 73 3.03 1.88 -6.08
CA LYS A 73 3.09 1.90 -7.54
C LYS A 73 1.70 1.79 -8.15
N VAL A 74 1.57 2.32 -9.36
CA VAL A 74 0.39 2.16 -10.21
C VAL A 74 0.68 1.05 -11.23
N VAL A 75 -0.14 0.00 -11.21
CA VAL A 75 -0.03 -1.14 -12.14
C VAL A 75 -0.86 -0.86 -13.39
N HIS A 76 -0.18 -0.52 -14.47
CA HIS A 76 -0.79 -0.30 -15.78
C HIS A 76 -1.36 -1.61 -16.34
N GLY A 77 -2.54 -1.55 -16.96
CA GLY A 77 -3.19 -2.73 -17.54
C GLY A 77 -3.88 -3.65 -16.52
N SER A 78 -3.92 -3.28 -15.23
CA SER A 78 -4.73 -3.96 -14.22
C SER A 78 -6.22 -3.71 -14.50
N ARG A 79 -6.84 -4.55 -15.33
CA ARG A 79 -8.30 -4.61 -15.44
C ARG A 79 -8.85 -5.21 -14.15
N LEU A 80 -9.82 -4.50 -13.57
CA LEU A 80 -10.71 -5.03 -12.54
C LEU A 80 -11.42 -6.28 -13.05
#